data_AF-A0A1I2L1Z2-F1
#
_entry.id   AF-A0A1I2L1Z2-F1
#
_cell.length_a   1.000
_cell.length_b   1.000
_cell.length_c   1.000
_cell.angle_alpha   90.00
_cell.angle_beta   90.00
_cell.angle_gamma   90.00
#
_symmetry.space_group_name_H-M   'P 1'
#
loop_
_entity.id
_entity.type
_entity.pdbx_description
1 polymer ?
#
loop_
_entity_poly.entity_id
_entity_poly.type
_entity_poly.pdbx_seq_one_letter_code
_entity_poly.pdbx_strand_id
1 'polypeptide(L)'
;MTTDKDARIQLTRNFIINLDELSVLAKKELNALKAYFSKTMINERLPYDRKNSNLRRTCSFIGSTNRASFLTDETGSVRWLCFELLGKIDFNYSKEVEIDKVWAQAYYLAFVDPNFDPELNYQDILKNEERNKRYREPTLEEELLAKFYDLSKDQKYFMTASDIITKLSCINPRLNVIKYGARTKIERF
;
A
#
# COMPACT_ATOMS: atom_id res chain seq x y z
N MET A 1 -11.92 0.36 17.76
CA MET A 1 -11.87 -1.04 17.26
C MET A 1 -11.43 -1.95 18.40
N THR A 2 -12.39 -2.40 19.21
CA THR A 2 -12.21 -3.34 20.32
C THR A 2 -11.98 -4.75 19.75
N THR A 3 -10.73 -5.21 19.81
CA THR A 3 -10.35 -6.63 20.03
C THR A 3 -11.08 -7.74 19.23
N ASP A 4 -11.42 -7.45 17.98
CA ASP A 4 -10.82 -8.04 16.76
C ASP A 4 -10.97 -9.57 16.49
N LYS A 5 -11.74 -10.32 17.27
CA LYS A 5 -12.04 -11.73 16.94
C LYS A 5 -13.01 -11.86 15.77
N ASP A 6 -14.10 -11.10 15.80
CA ASP A 6 -15.10 -11.14 14.72
C ASP A 6 -14.55 -10.60 13.41
N ALA A 7 -13.71 -9.56 13.46
CA ALA A 7 -12.98 -9.06 12.30
C ALA A 7 -12.08 -10.15 11.70
N ARG A 8 -11.30 -10.87 12.52
CA ARG A 8 -10.50 -12.01 12.03
C ARG A 8 -11.34 -13.14 11.44
N ILE A 9 -12.56 -13.36 11.93
CA ILE A 9 -13.49 -14.33 11.32
C ILE A 9 -14.03 -13.80 9.99
N GLN A 10 -14.27 -12.50 9.84
CA GLN A 10 -14.71 -11.90 8.58
C GLN A 10 -13.69 -12.11 7.44
N LEU A 11 -12.39 -12.19 7.75
CA LEU A 11 -11.34 -12.50 6.77
C LEU A 11 -11.53 -13.84 6.05
N THR A 12 -12.21 -14.79 6.68
CA THR A 12 -12.39 -16.15 6.14
C THR A 12 -13.77 -16.39 5.55
N ARG A 13 -14.73 -15.50 5.86
CA ARG A 13 -16.12 -15.62 5.42
C ARG A 13 -16.50 -14.70 4.27
N ASN A 14 -15.77 -13.59 4.10
CA ASN A 14 -16.08 -12.61 3.06
C ASN A 14 -15.17 -12.78 1.85
N PHE A 15 -15.70 -12.49 0.67
CA PHE A 15 -14.90 -12.44 -0.56
C PHE A 15 -14.20 -11.08 -0.74
N ILE A 16 -14.88 -9.98 -0.42
CA ILE A 16 -14.33 -8.62 -0.45
C ILE A 16 -14.70 -7.90 0.84
N ILE A 17 -13.74 -7.20 1.43
CA ILE A 17 -13.93 -6.30 2.57
C ILE A 17 -13.69 -4.88 2.08
N ASN A 18 -14.71 -4.03 2.18
CA ASN A 18 -14.60 -2.61 1.88
C ASN A 18 -14.11 -1.83 3.10
N LEU A 19 -13.02 -1.09 2.92
CA LEU A 19 -12.41 -0.20 3.90
C LEU A 19 -12.68 1.23 3.48
N ASP A 20 -13.79 1.79 3.96
CA ASP A 20 -14.13 3.17 3.68
C ASP A 20 -13.21 4.13 4.46
N GLU A 21 -12.93 5.29 3.86
CA GLU A 21 -12.16 6.39 4.47
C GLU A 21 -10.75 6.05 4.99
N LEU A 22 -9.90 5.48 4.13
CA LEU A 22 -8.51 5.16 4.46
C LEU A 22 -7.68 6.36 4.94
N SER A 23 -8.03 7.58 4.53
CA SER A 23 -7.34 8.81 4.91
C SER A 23 -7.52 9.25 6.37
N VAL A 24 -8.54 8.72 7.07
CA VAL A 24 -8.84 9.07 8.46
C VAL A 24 -7.96 8.27 9.44
N LEU A 25 -7.43 7.14 8.99
CA LEU A 25 -6.66 6.24 9.81
C LEU A 25 -5.28 6.81 10.16
N ALA A 26 -4.93 6.72 11.44
CA ALA A 26 -3.62 7.15 11.90
C ALA A 26 -2.52 6.23 11.34
N LYS A 27 -1.27 6.71 11.25
CA LYS A 27 -0.10 5.91 10.81
C LYS A 27 0.04 4.58 11.58
N LYS A 28 -0.31 4.58 12.87
CA LYS A 28 -0.32 3.38 13.72
C LYS A 28 -1.36 2.34 13.25
N GLU A 29 -2.53 2.79 12.82
CA GLU A 29 -3.63 1.95 12.33
C GLU A 29 -3.31 1.40 10.95
N LEU A 30 -2.66 2.18 10.08
CA LEU A 30 -2.16 1.68 8.79
C LEU A 30 -1.17 0.53 8.94
N ASN A 31 -0.24 0.60 9.91
CA ASN A 31 0.69 -0.50 10.17
C ASN A 31 -0.03 -1.74 10.72
N ALA A 32 -1.05 -1.56 11.56
CA ALA A 32 -1.89 -2.67 12.02
C ALA A 32 -2.68 -3.30 10.86
N LEU A 33 -3.20 -2.50 9.93
CA LEU A 33 -3.87 -2.97 8.72
C LEU A 33 -2.93 -3.74 7.79
N LYS A 34 -1.69 -3.29 7.61
CA LYS A 34 -0.70 -4.05 6.81
C LYS A 34 -0.43 -5.44 7.40
N ALA A 35 -0.31 -5.51 8.73
CA ALA A 35 -0.18 -6.79 9.42
C ALA A 35 -1.45 -7.63 9.24
N TYR A 36 -2.63 -7.00 9.27
CA TYR A 36 -3.92 -7.64 9.03
C TYR A 36 -4.05 -8.22 7.61
N PHE A 37 -3.65 -7.48 6.57
CA PHE A 37 -3.66 -7.93 5.18
C PHE A 37 -2.71 -9.10 4.92
N SER A 38 -1.61 -9.15 5.67
CA SER A 38 -0.58 -10.19 5.51
C SER A 38 -0.95 -11.51 6.21
N LYS A 39 -2.06 -11.58 6.97
CA LYS A 39 -2.51 -12.82 7.60
C LYS A 39 -3.07 -13.78 6.56
N THR A 40 -2.44 -14.94 6.40
CA THR A 40 -2.86 -16.00 5.48
C THR A 40 -3.77 -17.03 6.18
N MET A 41 -3.48 -17.33 7.44
CA MET A 41 -4.21 -18.28 8.27
C MET A 41 -4.74 -17.58 9.53
N ILE A 42 -5.98 -17.89 9.89
CA ILE A 42 -6.63 -17.42 11.11
C ILE A 42 -6.96 -18.64 11.97
N ASN A 43 -6.40 -18.67 13.17
CA ASN A 43 -6.71 -19.68 14.17
C ASN A 43 -7.68 -19.08 15.19
N GLU A 44 -8.97 -19.31 15.02
CA GLU A 44 -10.01 -18.74 15.88
C GLU A 44 -11.11 -19.76 16.18
N ARG A 45 -11.73 -19.61 17.35
CA ARG A 45 -12.93 -20.39 17.70
C ARG A 45 -14.16 -19.74 17.10
N LEU A 46 -14.82 -20.40 16.16
CA LEU A 46 -16.08 -19.94 15.60
C LEU A 46 -17.17 -19.85 16.69
N PRO A 47 -18.18 -18.97 16.54
CA PRO A 47 -19.33 -18.96 17.42
C PRO A 47 -19.95 -20.36 17.51
N TYR A 48 -20.28 -20.79 18.73
CA TYR A 48 -20.84 -22.11 19.06
C TYR A 48 -19.94 -23.33 18.85
N ASP A 49 -18.70 -23.13 18.38
CA ASP A 49 -17.76 -24.24 18.23
C ASP A 49 -17.02 -24.54 19.55
N ARG A 50 -16.70 -25.81 19.79
CA ARG A 50 -16.03 -26.27 21.02
C ARG A 50 -14.51 -26.12 20.96
N LYS A 51 -13.92 -26.14 19.76
CA LYS A 51 -12.47 -26.06 19.52
C LYS A 51 -12.15 -24.95 18.53
N ASN A 52 -10.90 -24.52 18.53
CA ASN A 52 -10.43 -23.56 17.52
C ASN A 52 -10.30 -24.25 16.16
N SER A 53 -10.57 -23.50 15.11
CA SER A 53 -10.39 -23.94 13.73
C SER A 53 -9.33 -23.09 13.05
N ASN A 54 -8.45 -23.73 12.27
CA ASN A 54 -7.52 -23.05 11.39
C ASN A 54 -8.21 -22.80 10.05
N LEU A 55 -8.54 -21.55 9.78
CA LEU A 55 -9.25 -21.11 8.57
C LEU A 55 -8.30 -20.29 7.69
N ARG A 56 -8.35 -20.52 6.37
CA ARG A 56 -7.62 -19.70 5.39
C ARG A 56 -8.35 -18.37 5.17
N ARG A 57 -7.59 -17.29 5.00
CA ARG A 57 -8.13 -16.03 4.49
C ARG A 57 -8.58 -16.23 3.04
N THR A 58 -9.80 -15.81 2.75
CA THR A 58 -10.39 -15.85 1.40
C THR A 58 -10.78 -14.45 0.91
N CYS A 59 -10.70 -13.44 1.77
CA CYS A 59 -11.09 -12.08 1.42
C CYS A 59 -10.00 -11.30 0.69
N SER A 60 -10.42 -10.46 -0.25
CA SER A 60 -9.66 -9.33 -0.79
C SER A 60 -10.10 -8.02 -0.14
N PHE A 61 -9.27 -6.99 -0.23
CA PHE A 61 -9.58 -5.67 0.33
C PHE A 61 -9.76 -4.67 -0.79
N ILE A 62 -10.77 -3.82 -0.65
CA ILE A 62 -10.93 -2.61 -1.45
C ILE A 62 -11.06 -1.45 -0.48
N GLY A 63 -10.59 -0.27 -0.86
CA GLY A 63 -10.77 0.90 -0.02
C GLY A 63 -10.77 2.19 -0.80
N SER A 64 -11.48 3.16 -0.26
CA SER A 64 -11.67 4.50 -0.80
C SER A 64 -10.93 5.52 0.05
N THR A 65 -10.34 6.52 -0.61
CA THR A 65 -9.71 7.66 0.05
C THR A 65 -9.96 8.92 -0.76
N ASN A 66 -10.17 10.04 -0.07
CA ASN A 66 -10.29 11.35 -0.69
C ASN A 66 -8.91 12.03 -0.85
N ARG A 67 -7.87 11.49 -0.22
CA ARG A 67 -6.50 12.02 -0.33
C ARG A 67 -5.77 11.34 -1.50
N ALA A 68 -5.21 12.15 -2.38
CA ALA A 68 -4.34 11.66 -3.46
C ALA A 68 -3.06 11.03 -2.89
N SER A 69 -2.45 11.63 -1.87
CA SER A 69 -1.29 11.08 -1.18
C SER A 69 -1.68 10.46 0.17
N PHE A 70 -1.48 9.16 0.31
CA PHE A 70 -1.79 8.42 1.55
C PHE A 70 -0.78 7.32 1.89
N LEU A 71 0.12 6.98 0.97
CA LEU A 71 1.13 5.97 1.20
C LEU A 71 2.31 6.59 1.95
N THR A 72 2.56 6.11 3.17
CA THR A 72 3.61 6.65 4.04
C THR A 72 4.78 5.68 4.24
N ASP A 73 4.78 4.53 3.57
CA ASP A 73 5.80 3.51 3.75
C ASP A 73 7.04 3.78 2.90
N GLU A 74 8.21 3.70 3.54
CA GLU A 74 9.53 3.82 2.90
C GLU A 74 10.00 2.46 2.35
N THR A 75 9.43 1.33 2.81
CA THR A 75 9.87 -0.04 2.44
C THR A 75 9.14 -0.64 1.23
N GLY A 76 8.42 0.20 0.47
CA GLY A 76 7.60 -0.23 -0.67
C GLY A 76 6.15 -0.48 -0.27
N SER A 77 5.24 -0.05 -1.13
CA SER A 77 3.80 -0.18 -0.97
C SER A 77 3.22 -1.26 -1.89
N VAL A 78 3.96 -2.35 -2.10
CA VAL A 78 3.61 -3.46 -3.01
C VAL A 78 2.24 -4.08 -2.76
N ARG A 79 1.70 -3.97 -1.54
CA ARG A 79 0.36 -4.48 -1.16
C ARG A 79 -0.79 -3.59 -1.63
N TRP A 80 -0.50 -2.40 -2.13
CA TRP A 80 -1.48 -1.43 -2.60
C TRP A 80 -1.50 -1.41 -4.12
N LEU A 81 -2.71 -1.47 -4.69
CA LEU A 81 -2.96 -1.24 -6.11
C LEU A 81 -3.77 0.06 -6.23
N CYS A 82 -3.06 1.19 -6.37
CA CYS A 82 -3.68 2.51 -6.35
C CYS A 82 -4.10 2.97 -7.75
N PHE A 83 -5.30 3.52 -7.86
CA PHE A 83 -5.79 4.17 -9.07
C PHE A 83 -6.70 5.35 -8.71
N GLU A 84 -6.75 6.35 -9.59
CA GLU A 84 -7.59 7.54 -9.43
C GLU A 84 -8.86 7.40 -10.26
N LEU A 85 -9.98 7.81 -9.67
CA LEU A 85 -11.23 8.01 -10.39
C LEU A 85 -11.31 9.48 -10.80
N LEU A 86 -10.96 9.77 -12.06
CA LEU A 86 -10.97 11.13 -12.61
C LEU A 86 -12.38 11.65 -12.94
N GLY A 87 -13.36 10.75 -13.01
CA GLY A 87 -14.73 11.09 -13.41
C GLY A 87 -15.76 10.15 -12.79
N LYS A 88 -17.02 10.32 -13.18
CA LYS A 88 -18.10 9.42 -12.77
C LYS A 88 -17.90 8.04 -13.39
N ILE A 89 -18.25 7.01 -12.62
CA ILE A 89 -18.29 5.64 -13.13
C ILE A 89 -19.42 5.55 -14.16
N ASP A 90 -19.09 5.14 -15.39
CA ASP A 90 -20.11 4.86 -16.40
C ASP A 90 -20.73 3.49 -16.14
N PHE A 91 -21.97 3.48 -15.65
CA PHE A 91 -22.71 2.25 -15.38
C PHE A 91 -23.17 1.51 -16.65
N ASN A 92 -22.98 2.08 -17.83
CA ASN A 92 -23.19 1.37 -19.10
C ASN A 92 -22.11 0.34 -19.41
N TYR A 93 -21.05 0.22 -18.59
CA TYR A 93 -20.00 -0.80 -18.76
C TYR A 93 -20.57 -2.21 -18.95
N SER A 94 -21.73 -2.51 -18.36
CA SER A 94 -22.43 -3.80 -18.49
C SER A 94 -22.85 -4.16 -19.93
N LYS A 95 -22.92 -3.17 -20.82
CA LYS A 95 -23.20 -3.38 -22.25
C LYS A 95 -21.94 -3.75 -23.04
N GLU A 96 -20.77 -3.35 -22.54
CA GLU A 96 -19.48 -3.58 -23.19
C GLU A 96 -18.77 -4.81 -22.63
N VAL A 97 -18.98 -5.07 -21.34
CA VAL A 97 -18.34 -6.16 -20.61
C VAL A 97 -19.40 -7.16 -20.14
N GLU A 98 -19.37 -8.35 -20.73
CA GLU A 98 -20.21 -9.47 -20.31
C GLU A 98 -19.59 -10.13 -19.07
N ILE A 99 -20.14 -9.80 -17.90
CA ILE A 99 -19.60 -10.20 -16.60
C ILE A 99 -19.52 -11.73 -16.43
N ASP A 100 -20.45 -12.46 -17.04
CA ASP A 100 -20.47 -13.93 -17.00
C ASP A 100 -19.24 -14.53 -17.68
N LYS A 101 -18.77 -13.93 -18.78
CA LYS A 101 -17.54 -14.36 -19.46
C LYS A 101 -16.30 -14.08 -18.61
N VAL A 102 -16.28 -12.95 -17.90
CA VAL A 102 -15.20 -12.61 -16.97
C VAL A 102 -15.11 -13.64 -15.85
N TRP A 103 -16.24 -13.99 -15.24
CA TRP A 103 -16.28 -15.02 -14.19
C TRP A 103 -15.98 -16.42 -14.73
N ALA A 104 -16.44 -16.76 -15.92
CA ALA A 104 -16.11 -18.03 -16.57
C ALA A 104 -14.60 -18.17 -16.78
N GLN A 105 -13.94 -17.10 -17.24
CA GLN A 105 -12.48 -17.08 -17.39
C GLN A 105 -11.78 -17.17 -16.02
N ALA A 106 -12.24 -16.42 -15.01
CA ALA A 106 -11.67 -16.49 -13.67
C ALA A 106 -11.80 -17.89 -13.06
N TYR A 107 -12.94 -18.56 -13.26
CA TYR A 107 -13.15 -19.94 -12.83
C TYR A 107 -12.21 -20.91 -13.53
N TYR A 108 -12.07 -20.79 -14.85
CA TYR A 108 -11.15 -21.62 -15.63
C TYR A 108 -9.71 -21.47 -15.14
N LEU A 109 -9.22 -20.23 -14.97
CA LEU A 109 -7.87 -19.96 -14.48
C LEU A 109 -7.66 -20.47 -13.05
N ALA A 110 -8.66 -20.36 -12.18
CA ALA A 110 -8.52 -20.75 -10.78
C ALA A 110 -8.60 -22.27 -10.54
N PHE A 111 -9.38 -23.01 -11.34
CA PHE A 111 -9.72 -24.41 -11.05
C PHE A 111 -9.38 -25.39 -12.17
N VAL A 112 -9.13 -24.93 -13.40
CA VAL A 112 -8.91 -25.80 -14.56
C VAL A 112 -7.48 -25.70 -15.07
N ASP A 113 -6.89 -24.50 -15.12
CA ASP A 113 -5.51 -24.32 -15.56
C ASP A 113 -4.52 -24.58 -14.40
N PRO A 114 -3.73 -25.67 -14.42
CA PRO A 114 -2.78 -25.97 -13.36
C PRO A 114 -1.53 -25.08 -13.37
N ASN A 115 -1.29 -24.32 -14.45
CA ASN A 115 -0.12 -23.48 -14.61
C ASN A 115 -0.39 -22.01 -14.29
N PHE A 116 -1.64 -21.66 -13.96
CA PHE A 116 -1.98 -20.29 -13.62
C PHE A 116 -1.47 -19.94 -12.23
N ASP A 117 -0.59 -18.94 -12.17
CA ASP A 117 -0.13 -18.34 -10.92
C ASP A 117 -0.90 -17.03 -10.68
N PRO A 118 -1.72 -16.93 -9.62
CA PRO A 118 -2.44 -15.72 -9.28
C PRO A 118 -1.57 -14.65 -8.61
N GLU A 119 -0.30 -14.96 -8.27
CA GLU A 119 0.60 -13.99 -7.65
C GLU A 119 1.22 -13.03 -8.67
N LEU A 120 1.50 -11.80 -8.22
CA LEU A 120 2.19 -10.81 -9.04
C LEU A 120 3.65 -11.22 -9.23
N ASN A 121 4.09 -11.27 -10.50
CA ASN A 121 5.50 -11.51 -10.78
C ASN A 121 6.36 -10.28 -10.42
N TYR A 122 7.68 -10.46 -10.47
CA TYR A 122 8.64 -9.39 -10.14
C TYR A 122 8.46 -8.13 -11.01
N GLN A 123 8.16 -8.28 -12.30
CA GLN A 123 7.96 -7.14 -13.20
C GLN A 123 6.68 -6.38 -12.87
N ASP A 124 5.62 -7.07 -12.47
CA ASP A 124 4.37 -6.48 -12.05
C ASP A 124 4.53 -5.73 -10.73
N ILE A 125 5.31 -6.26 -9.79
CA ILE A 125 5.68 -5.58 -8.55
C ILE A 125 6.44 -4.28 -8.86
N LEU A 126 7.43 -4.31 -9.77
CA LEU A 126 8.17 -3.10 -10.16
C LEU A 126 7.27 -2.04 -10.80
N LYS A 127 6.39 -2.46 -11.72
CA LYS A 127 5.40 -1.55 -12.34
C LYS A 127 4.44 -0.97 -11.29
N ASN A 128 4.04 -1.78 -10.32
CA ASN A 128 3.16 -1.34 -9.25
C ASN A 128 3.85 -0.32 -8.34
N GLU A 129 5.09 -0.57 -7.93
CA GLU A 129 5.91 0.37 -7.17
C GLU A 129 6.05 1.71 -7.91
N GLU A 130 6.32 1.68 -9.22
CA GLU A 130 6.43 2.90 -10.04
C GLU A 130 5.12 3.69 -10.05
N ARG A 131 3.97 3.01 -10.21
CA ARG A 131 2.64 3.66 -10.12
C ARG A 131 2.40 4.24 -8.73
N ASN A 132 2.78 3.50 -7.69
CA ASN A 132 2.56 3.87 -6.29
C ASN A 132 3.36 5.09 -5.85
N LYS A 133 4.48 5.42 -6.51
CA LYS A 133 5.26 6.64 -6.24
C LYS A 133 4.41 7.91 -6.27
N ARG A 134 3.39 7.98 -7.15
CA ARG A 134 2.51 9.15 -7.28
C ARG A 134 1.62 9.38 -6.05
N TYR A 135 1.31 8.32 -5.30
CA TYR A 135 0.43 8.35 -4.14
C TYR A 135 1.19 8.38 -2.80
N ARG A 136 2.53 8.48 -2.86
CA ARG A 136 3.39 8.58 -1.69
C ARG A 136 3.30 9.96 -1.08
N GLU A 137 3.06 10.02 0.22
CA GLU A 137 3.15 11.25 0.98
C GLU A 137 4.64 11.59 1.18
N PRO A 138 5.12 12.73 0.66
CA PRO A 138 6.50 13.13 0.86
C PRO A 138 6.74 13.40 2.35
N THR A 139 7.93 13.04 2.79
CA THR A 139 8.40 13.43 4.12
C THR A 139 8.75 14.92 4.14
N LEU A 140 8.69 15.55 5.31
CA LEU A 140 9.08 16.95 5.46
C LEU A 140 10.53 17.18 4.99
N GLU A 141 11.39 16.20 5.24
CA GLU A 141 12.77 16.18 4.76
C GLU A 141 12.87 16.23 3.22
N GLU A 142 12.05 15.45 2.52
CA GLU A 142 11.99 15.46 1.05
C GLU A 142 11.44 16.79 0.51
N GLU A 143 10.44 17.38 1.16
CA GLU A 143 9.92 18.69 0.78
C GLU A 143 10.96 19.81 0.94
N LEU A 144 11.72 19.79 2.03
CA LEU A 144 12.78 20.77 2.27
C LEU A 144 13.94 20.61 1.28
N LEU A 145 14.32 19.38 0.94
CA LEU A 145 15.30 19.12 -0.10
C LEU A 145 14.84 19.71 -1.44
N ALA A 146 13.62 19.35 -1.88
CA ALA A 146 13.07 19.83 -3.15
C ALA A 146 12.92 21.36 -3.20
N LYS A 147 12.75 22.01 -2.04
CA LYS A 147 12.59 23.47 -1.95
C LYS A 147 13.92 24.23 -1.97
N PHE A 148 14.97 23.68 -1.35
CA PHE A 148 16.22 24.42 -1.11
C PHE A 148 17.43 23.88 -1.89
N TYR A 149 17.31 22.73 -2.53
CA TYR A 149 18.42 22.07 -3.21
C TYR A 149 18.02 21.56 -4.60
N ASP A 150 18.96 21.67 -5.53
CA ASP A 150 18.89 21.06 -6.85
C ASP A 150 19.87 19.88 -6.95
N LEU A 151 19.53 18.90 -7.79
CA LEU A 151 20.38 17.75 -8.07
C LEU A 151 21.58 18.18 -8.95
N SER A 152 22.80 17.98 -8.44
CA SER A 152 24.04 18.18 -9.20
C SER A 152 24.81 16.87 -9.33
N LYS A 153 25.39 16.64 -10.52
CA LYS A 153 26.27 15.48 -10.76
C LYS A 153 27.74 15.77 -10.47
N ASP A 154 28.07 17.03 -10.18
CA ASP A 154 29.45 17.46 -9.95
C ASP A 154 29.83 17.24 -8.48
N GLN A 155 30.90 16.47 -8.28
CA GLN A 155 31.40 16.06 -6.97
C GLN A 155 31.85 17.26 -6.11
N LYS A 156 32.09 18.42 -6.72
CA LYS A 156 32.38 19.68 -6.01
C LYS A 156 31.23 20.16 -5.13
N TYR A 157 29.99 19.84 -5.48
CA TYR A 157 28.79 20.26 -4.75
C TYR A 157 28.23 19.17 -3.83
N PHE A 158 28.94 18.04 -3.72
CA PHE A 158 28.52 16.92 -2.88
C PHE A 158 28.34 17.36 -1.43
N MET A 159 27.17 17.04 -0.88
CA MET A 159 26.87 17.30 0.53
C MET A 159 26.42 16.01 1.22
N THR A 160 26.99 15.72 2.40
CA THR A 160 26.50 14.59 3.18
C THR A 160 25.14 14.89 3.80
N ALA A 161 24.39 13.84 4.15
CA ALA A 161 23.10 14.00 4.86
C ALA A 161 23.27 14.85 6.14
N SER A 162 24.38 14.68 6.86
CA SER A 162 24.70 15.46 8.06
C SER A 162 24.93 16.95 7.77
N ASP A 163 25.63 17.27 6.67
CA ASP A 163 25.90 18.65 6.26
C ASP A 163 24.61 19.39 5.89
N ILE A 164 23.71 18.70 5.16
CA ILE A 164 22.40 19.22 4.77
C ILE A 164 21.55 19.50 6.00
N ILE A 165 21.49 18.56 6.94
CA ILE A 165 20.68 18.73 8.17
C ILE A 165 21.23 19.86 9.02
N THR A 166 22.55 19.99 9.14
CA THR A 166 23.15 21.08 9.90
C THR A 166 22.71 22.43 9.33
N LYS A 167 22.69 22.59 8.01
CA LYS A 167 22.20 23.81 7.34
C LYS A 167 20.68 24.00 7.48
N LEU A 168 19.90 22.93 7.40
CA LEU A 168 18.44 22.99 7.50
C LEU A 168 17.91 23.04 8.95
N SER A 169 18.75 22.74 9.94
CA SER A 169 18.39 22.74 11.36
C SER A 169 17.91 24.10 11.86
N CYS A 170 18.40 25.18 11.25
CA CYS A 170 17.97 26.55 11.51
C CYS A 170 16.51 26.80 11.08
N ILE A 171 16.00 26.04 10.12
CA ILE A 171 14.63 26.15 9.59
C ILE A 171 13.70 25.21 10.36
N ASN A 172 14.15 24.00 10.67
CA ASN A 172 13.42 23.08 11.54
C ASN A 172 14.36 22.25 12.41
N PRO A 173 14.31 22.39 13.74
CA PRO A 173 15.19 21.66 14.65
C PRO A 173 14.81 20.18 14.87
N ARG A 174 13.67 19.70 14.33
CA ARG A 174 13.18 18.32 14.50
C ARG A 174 13.35 17.45 13.24
N LEU A 175 14.44 17.62 12.51
CA LEU A 175 14.73 16.83 11.30
C LEU A 175 15.39 15.48 11.62
N ASN A 176 15.00 14.42 10.92
CA ASN A 176 15.52 13.06 11.18
C ASN A 176 16.66 12.67 10.21
N VAL A 177 17.86 12.43 10.76
CA VAL A 177 19.08 12.09 10.02
C VAL A 177 18.97 10.82 9.18
N ILE A 178 18.23 9.82 9.68
CA ILE A 178 18.10 8.51 9.02
C ILE A 178 17.28 8.65 7.73
N LYS A 179 16.26 9.52 7.73
CA LYS A 179 15.37 9.75 6.57
C LYS A 179 16.08 10.49 5.44
N TYR A 180 16.91 11.47 5.76
CA TYR A 180 17.77 12.14 4.77
C TYR A 180 18.79 11.18 4.13
N GLY A 181 19.42 10.31 4.94
CA GLY A 181 20.43 9.37 4.46
C GLY A 181 19.89 8.31 3.49
N ALA A 182 18.61 7.93 3.62
CA ALA A 182 17.96 7.03 2.67
C ALA A 182 17.77 7.68 1.29
N ARG A 183 17.42 8.98 1.24
CA ARG A 183 17.20 9.72 -0.01
C ARG A 183 18.50 10.13 -0.71
N THR A 184 19.52 10.56 0.04
CA THR A 184 20.82 10.93 -0.55
C THR A 184 21.58 9.75 -1.14
N LYS A 185 21.37 8.53 -0.63
CA LYS A 185 21.90 7.31 -1.26
C LYS A 185 21.23 6.95 -2.58
N ILE A 186 19.95 7.28 -2.74
CA ILE A 186 19.17 6.98 -3.95
C ILE A 186 19.46 8.01 -5.05
N GLU A 187 19.70 9.28 -4.69
CA GLU A 187 19.81 10.36 -5.68
C GLU A 187 21.17 11.07 -5.76
N ARG A 188 22.16 10.72 -4.90
CA ARG A 188 23.50 11.35 -4.83
C ARG A 188 23.44 12.89 -4.94
N PHE A 189 22.95 13.52 -3.87
CA PHE A 189 23.10 14.95 -3.63
C PHE A 189 24.52 15.28 -3.13
#